data_AF-A0A059WWS0-F1
#
_entry.id   AF-A0A059WWS0-F1
#
_cell.length_a   1.000
_cell.length_b   1.000
_cell.length_c   1.000
_cell.angle_alpha   90.00
_cell.angle_beta   90.00
_cell.angle_gamma   90.00
#
_symmetry.space_group_name_H-M   'P 1'
#
loop_
_entity.id
_entity.type
_entity.pdbx_description
1 polymer ?
#
loop_
_entity_poly.entity_id
_entity_poly.type
_entity_poly.pdbx_seq_one_letter_code
_entity_poly.pdbx_strand_id
1 'polypeptide(L)'
;MLYQLGLILSLGAAIACSSGSDEAAQPAVSEAVSDTGSFKVVKLYEELSNPWGMAWLPDGRMLVTERSGEILVFKDDKFTGQKLTGVPKVFAEGQGGLMDIQVHPAYAQNGWIYITYSKPMTGGGATAVMRFKLRGNAVTDKQDIFVAKPALSAGIHFGSRIVWDKAGFLYVSVGERGTQPKVQELNNDHGKIHRIYDDGRIPADNPFVNEAGASKSIWTLGHRNPQGMVYDATADRIWAVEHGPKGGDELNLIEKGKNYGWPKTSHG
;
A
#
# COMPACT_ATOMS: atom_id res chain seq x y z
N MET A 1 19.72 -83.39 -25.78
CA MET A 1 20.00 -82.16 -26.55
C MET A 1 19.18 -81.05 -25.89
N LEU A 2 19.85 -80.00 -25.39
CA LEU A 2 19.38 -78.87 -24.56
C LEU A 2 18.93 -79.21 -23.12
N TYR A 3 19.75 -79.02 -22.08
CA TYR A 3 20.25 -77.79 -21.39
C TYR A 3 19.30 -77.25 -20.30
N GLN A 4 19.64 -77.51 -19.04
CA GLN A 4 19.39 -76.60 -17.91
C GLN A 4 20.69 -76.50 -17.10
N LEU A 5 21.34 -75.33 -17.16
CA LEU A 5 22.41 -74.93 -16.25
C LEU A 5 21.85 -73.81 -15.36
N GLY A 6 21.96 -73.99 -14.05
CA GLY A 6 21.65 -72.96 -13.08
C GLY A 6 22.71 -71.86 -13.04
N LEU A 7 22.29 -70.65 -12.69
CA LEU A 7 23.20 -69.60 -12.25
C LEU A 7 22.56 -68.87 -11.06
N ILE A 8 23.26 -68.93 -9.93
CA ILE A 8 23.00 -68.18 -8.71
C ILE A 8 23.50 -66.75 -8.96
N LEU A 9 22.65 -65.75 -8.78
CA LEU A 9 23.09 -64.35 -8.69
C LEU A 9 23.03 -63.89 -7.23
N SER A 10 24.18 -63.49 -6.72
CA SER A 10 24.40 -62.87 -5.43
C SER A 10 23.91 -61.42 -5.42
N LEU A 11 23.19 -61.04 -4.36
CA LEU A 11 22.77 -59.67 -4.07
C LEU A 11 23.97 -58.88 -3.53
N GLY A 12 24.45 -57.89 -4.28
CA GLY A 12 25.41 -56.89 -3.80
C GLY A 12 24.70 -55.56 -3.58
N ALA A 13 24.50 -55.17 -2.32
CA ALA A 13 23.99 -53.86 -1.96
C ALA A 13 25.10 -52.80 -2.07
N ALA A 14 24.95 -51.83 -2.97
CA ALA A 14 25.74 -50.61 -2.98
C ALA A 14 24.88 -49.46 -2.42
N ILE A 15 25.09 -49.14 -1.14
CA ILE A 15 24.55 -47.92 -0.54
C ILE A 15 25.48 -46.79 -0.98
N ALA A 16 25.09 -46.05 -2.03
CA ALA A 16 25.73 -44.81 -2.38
C ALA A 16 25.16 -43.69 -1.48
N CYS A 17 25.94 -43.26 -0.49
CA CYS A 17 25.67 -42.00 0.21
C CYS A 17 25.90 -40.85 -0.77
N SER A 18 24.84 -40.33 -1.40
CA SER A 18 24.90 -39.01 -2.02
C SER A 18 24.74 -37.97 -0.91
N SER A 19 25.83 -37.29 -0.56
CA SER A 19 25.76 -36.03 0.17
C SER A 19 25.12 -35.00 -0.75
N GLY A 20 23.80 -34.86 -0.66
CA GLY A 20 23.06 -33.76 -1.28
C GLY A 20 23.49 -32.47 -0.60
N SER A 21 24.31 -31.68 -1.29
CA SER A 21 24.46 -30.27 -0.99
C SER A 21 23.11 -29.59 -1.27
N ASP A 22 22.49 -29.03 -0.24
CA ASP A 22 21.37 -28.09 -0.35
C ASP A 22 21.86 -26.84 -1.10
N GLU A 23 21.89 -26.92 -2.44
CA GLU A 23 22.06 -25.76 -3.28
C GLU A 23 20.73 -24.99 -3.25
N ALA A 24 20.69 -23.95 -2.42
CA ALA A 24 19.53 -23.08 -2.31
C ALA A 24 19.12 -22.60 -3.71
N ALA A 25 17.93 -23.01 -4.17
CA ALA A 25 17.41 -22.65 -5.48
C ALA A 25 17.51 -21.14 -5.68
N GLN A 26 18.28 -20.72 -6.68
CA GLN A 26 18.39 -19.30 -7.01
C GLN A 26 17.01 -18.79 -7.46
N PRO A 27 16.64 -17.56 -7.07
CA PRO A 27 15.34 -17.00 -7.44
C PRO A 27 15.19 -16.97 -8.96
N ALA A 28 14.01 -17.32 -9.44
CA ALA A 28 13.72 -17.33 -10.87
C ALA A 28 13.94 -15.91 -11.44
N VAL A 29 14.82 -15.84 -12.43
CA VAL A 29 15.16 -14.63 -13.15
C VAL A 29 14.47 -14.67 -14.50
N SER A 30 13.70 -13.65 -14.83
CA SER A 30 13.31 -13.39 -16.22
C SER A 30 13.89 -12.06 -16.69
N GLU A 31 14.39 -12.04 -17.93
CA GLU A 31 14.73 -10.79 -18.60
C GLU A 31 13.44 -10.15 -19.13
N ALA A 32 13.30 -8.85 -18.91
CA ALA A 32 12.24 -8.07 -19.50
C ALA A 32 12.86 -6.85 -20.20
N VAL A 33 12.43 -6.62 -21.43
CA VAL A 33 13.00 -5.64 -22.34
C VAL A 33 11.98 -4.53 -22.54
N SER A 34 12.41 -3.28 -22.40
CA SER A 34 11.66 -2.09 -22.80
C SER A 34 12.42 -1.32 -23.88
N ASP A 35 11.73 -0.45 -24.60
CA ASP A 35 12.34 0.43 -25.61
C ASP A 35 13.45 1.33 -25.06
N THR A 36 13.53 1.50 -23.73
CA THR A 36 14.48 2.38 -23.04
C THR A 36 15.55 1.65 -22.23
N GLY A 37 15.59 0.31 -22.26
CA GLY A 37 16.61 -0.48 -21.55
C GLY A 37 16.16 -1.90 -21.17
N SER A 38 17.13 -2.73 -20.78
CA SER A 38 16.89 -4.07 -20.23
C SER A 38 16.80 -4.02 -18.70
N PHE A 39 15.88 -4.80 -18.15
CA PHE A 39 15.77 -5.00 -16.71
C PHE A 39 15.64 -6.49 -16.39
N LYS A 40 16.16 -6.84 -15.22
CA LYS A 40 16.11 -8.21 -14.68
C LYS A 40 14.97 -8.27 -13.67
N VAL A 41 13.97 -9.10 -13.94
CA VAL A 41 12.89 -9.39 -12.99
C VAL A 41 13.33 -10.58 -12.15
N VAL A 42 13.42 -10.38 -10.84
CA VAL A 42 13.79 -11.42 -9.88
C VAL A 42 12.59 -11.68 -8.98
N LYS A 43 12.08 -12.91 -9.01
CA LYS A 43 10.95 -13.29 -8.14
C LYS A 43 11.46 -13.49 -6.71
N LEU A 44 11.02 -12.64 -5.79
CA LEU A 44 11.39 -12.74 -4.36
C LEU A 44 10.47 -13.68 -3.57
N TYR A 45 9.16 -13.61 -3.85
CA TYR A 45 8.13 -14.42 -3.19
C TYR A 45 6.86 -14.45 -4.04
N GLU A 46 6.14 -15.57 -4.03
CA GLU A 46 4.98 -15.79 -4.91
C GLU A 46 3.68 -16.15 -4.19
N GLU A 47 3.71 -16.41 -2.88
CA GLU A 47 2.53 -16.80 -2.11
C GLU A 47 1.84 -15.60 -1.43
N LEU A 48 2.03 -14.39 -1.97
CA LEU A 48 1.25 -13.23 -1.56
C LEU A 48 -0.20 -13.40 -2.06
N SER A 49 -1.17 -13.20 -1.18
CA SER A 49 -2.60 -13.27 -1.50
C SER A 49 -3.06 -12.02 -2.24
N ASN A 50 -2.92 -10.85 -1.62
CA ASN A 50 -3.36 -9.57 -2.20
C ASN A 50 -2.46 -8.42 -1.66
N PRO A 51 -1.19 -8.35 -2.08
CA PRO A 51 -0.28 -7.32 -1.59
C PRO A 51 -0.70 -5.94 -2.09
N TRP A 52 -0.51 -4.89 -1.30
CA TRP A 52 -0.91 -3.52 -1.66
C TRP A 52 0.19 -2.48 -1.57
N GLY A 53 0.92 -2.45 -0.44
CA GLY A 53 1.98 -1.49 -0.17
C GLY A 53 3.22 -2.17 0.41
N MET A 54 4.37 -1.50 0.29
CA MET A 54 5.61 -1.95 0.90
C MET A 54 6.49 -0.77 1.34
N ALA A 55 7.25 -0.99 2.42
CA ALA A 55 8.19 -0.01 2.93
C ALA A 55 9.44 -0.69 3.51
N TRP A 56 10.61 -0.11 3.23
CA TRP A 56 11.87 -0.54 3.84
C TRP A 56 12.08 0.17 5.18
N LEU A 57 12.56 -0.60 6.16
CA LEU A 57 13.05 -0.10 7.43
C LEU A 57 14.58 0.06 7.37
N PRO A 58 15.18 0.99 8.13
CA PRO A 58 16.64 1.16 8.18
C PRO A 58 17.41 -0.06 8.70
N ASP A 59 16.75 -1.01 9.35
CA ASP A 59 17.35 -2.27 9.83
C ASP A 59 17.41 -3.37 8.75
N GLY A 60 17.07 -3.04 7.50
CA GLY A 60 17.09 -3.94 6.35
C GLY A 60 15.83 -4.77 6.19
N ARG A 61 14.84 -4.65 7.09
CA ARG A 61 13.54 -5.30 6.88
C ARG A 61 12.75 -4.57 5.81
N MET A 62 12.02 -5.31 5.00
CA MET A 62 10.94 -4.80 4.16
C MET A 62 9.61 -5.28 4.74
N LEU A 63 8.67 -4.35 4.90
CA LEU A 63 7.30 -4.63 5.32
C LEU A 63 6.41 -4.65 4.09
N VAL A 64 5.54 -5.65 3.96
CA VAL A 64 4.57 -5.76 2.86
C VAL A 64 3.18 -5.90 3.45
N THR A 65 2.25 -5.02 3.07
CA THR A 65 0.85 -5.11 3.48
C THR A 65 0.08 -6.04 2.56
N GLU A 66 -0.75 -6.88 3.15
CA GLU A 66 -1.79 -7.62 2.43
C GLU A 66 -3.16 -7.08 2.77
N ARG A 67 -4.00 -6.93 1.74
CA ARG A 67 -5.34 -6.34 1.86
C ARG A 67 -6.21 -7.03 2.91
N SER A 68 -5.97 -8.31 3.18
CA SER A 68 -6.64 -9.11 4.22
C SER A 68 -6.44 -8.58 5.65
N GLY A 69 -5.42 -7.75 5.91
CA GLY A 69 -5.15 -7.16 7.22
C GLY A 69 -3.81 -7.56 7.85
N GLU A 70 -2.89 -8.13 7.08
CA GLU A 70 -1.60 -8.63 7.57
C GLU A 70 -0.43 -7.78 7.04
N ILE A 71 0.65 -7.68 7.84
CA ILE A 71 1.91 -7.07 7.41
C ILE A 71 3.00 -8.12 7.52
N LEU A 72 3.51 -8.56 6.38
CA LEU A 72 4.56 -9.57 6.27
C LEU A 72 5.92 -8.91 6.43
N VAL A 73 6.85 -9.64 7.04
CA VAL A 73 8.22 -9.18 7.28
C VAL A 73 9.16 -9.93 6.34
N PHE A 74 9.87 -9.18 5.51
CA PHE A 74 10.94 -9.64 4.64
C PHE A 74 12.28 -9.12 5.17
N LYS A 75 13.34 -9.88 4.92
CA LYS A 75 14.72 -9.47 5.17
C LYS A 75 15.63 -10.19 4.18
N ASP A 76 16.65 -9.48 3.69
CA ASP A 76 17.61 -10.01 2.71
C ASP A 76 16.88 -10.65 1.51
N ASP A 77 15.87 -9.93 1.00
CA ASP A 77 15.01 -10.29 -0.13
C ASP A 77 14.20 -11.60 0.04
N LYS A 78 14.03 -12.09 1.28
CA LYS A 78 13.27 -13.31 1.59
C LYS A 78 12.18 -13.05 2.62
N PHE A 79 11.05 -13.73 2.47
CA PHE A 79 10.03 -13.76 3.51
C PHE A 79 10.57 -14.47 4.75
N THR A 80 10.44 -13.85 5.91
CA THR A 80 11.01 -14.39 7.16
C THR A 80 10.13 -15.47 7.82
N GLY A 81 8.94 -15.74 7.27
CA GLY A 81 7.90 -16.52 7.95
C GLY A 81 7.17 -15.75 9.05
N GLN A 82 7.56 -14.50 9.32
CA GLN A 82 6.99 -13.67 10.38
C GLN A 82 6.09 -12.57 9.86
N LYS A 83 5.09 -12.22 10.67
CA LYS A 83 4.17 -11.10 10.45
C LYS A 83 4.26 -10.13 11.63
N LEU A 84 3.88 -8.87 11.40
CA LEU A 84 3.67 -7.95 12.51
C LEU A 84 2.44 -8.38 13.33
N THR A 85 2.53 -8.25 14.64
CA THR A 85 1.41 -8.51 15.57
C THR A 85 0.79 -7.20 16.04
N GLY A 86 -0.51 -7.20 16.33
CA GLY A 86 -1.22 -6.02 16.82
C GLY A 86 -1.66 -5.01 15.76
N VAL A 87 -1.52 -5.37 14.47
CA VAL A 87 -2.09 -4.66 13.30
C VAL A 87 -3.61 -4.50 13.48
N PRO A 88 -4.21 -3.35 13.11
CA PRO A 88 -5.64 -3.10 13.33
C PRO A 88 -6.52 -4.04 12.49
N LYS A 89 -7.73 -4.30 12.98
CA LYS A 89 -8.77 -4.93 12.16
C LYS A 89 -9.13 -4.02 10.99
N VAL A 90 -9.46 -4.63 9.86
CA VAL A 90 -9.80 -3.93 8.61
C VAL A 90 -11.21 -4.31 8.15
N PHE A 91 -11.85 -3.41 7.40
CA PHE A 91 -13.08 -3.66 6.67
C PHE A 91 -12.70 -4.20 5.28
N ALA A 92 -12.40 -5.50 5.21
CA ALA A 92 -11.91 -6.18 4.02
C ALA A 92 -13.06 -6.59 3.08
N GLU A 93 -13.79 -5.61 2.54
CA GLU A 93 -14.90 -5.83 1.60
C GLU A 93 -14.59 -5.19 0.25
N GLY A 94 -14.75 -5.94 -0.83
CA GLY A 94 -14.46 -5.49 -2.19
C GLY A 94 -13.03 -4.99 -2.35
N GLN A 95 -12.88 -3.69 -2.59
CA GLN A 95 -11.60 -2.97 -2.69
C GLN A 95 -11.07 -2.48 -1.34
N GLY A 96 -11.73 -2.73 -0.21
CA GLY A 96 -11.27 -2.33 1.11
C GLY A 96 -10.26 -3.33 1.70
N GLY A 97 -9.45 -2.86 2.65
CA GLY A 97 -8.51 -3.68 3.42
C GLY A 97 -7.39 -2.87 4.07
N LEU A 98 -6.29 -3.55 4.38
CA LEU A 98 -5.02 -2.88 4.73
C LEU A 98 -4.29 -2.46 3.45
N MET A 99 -3.89 -1.20 3.38
CA MET A 99 -3.45 -0.57 2.14
C MET A 99 -2.01 -0.10 2.23
N ASP A 100 -1.76 1.20 2.16
CA ASP A 100 -0.40 1.72 2.04
C ASP A 100 0.37 1.53 3.34
N ILE A 101 1.69 1.50 3.22
CA ILE A 101 2.60 1.55 4.35
C ILE A 101 3.76 2.47 3.99
N GLN A 102 4.07 3.41 4.88
CA GLN A 102 5.18 4.35 4.71
C GLN A 102 5.90 4.52 6.04
N VAL A 103 7.23 4.60 5.99
CA VAL A 103 8.02 5.06 7.14
C VAL A 103 8.02 6.59 7.18
N HIS A 104 8.09 7.16 8.38
CA HIS A 104 8.31 8.59 8.51
C HIS A 104 9.65 9.00 7.86
N PRO A 105 9.75 10.18 7.21
CA PRO A 105 11.03 10.67 6.68
C PRO A 105 12.15 10.75 7.75
N ALA A 106 11.76 11.02 9.00
CA ALA A 106 12.61 11.02 10.20
C ALA A 106 12.49 9.74 11.06
N TYR A 107 12.26 8.57 10.44
CA TYR A 107 12.03 7.31 11.16
C TYR A 107 13.18 6.95 12.10
N ALA A 108 14.44 7.20 11.70
CA ALA A 108 15.61 6.92 12.54
C ALA A 108 15.57 7.70 13.88
N GLN A 109 14.88 8.85 13.92
CA GLN A 109 14.75 9.67 15.12
C GLN A 109 13.47 9.34 15.91
N ASN A 110 12.35 9.09 15.24
CA ASN A 110 11.04 9.02 15.90
C ASN A 110 10.37 7.63 15.90
N GLY A 111 10.79 6.73 15.01
CA GLY A 111 10.30 5.35 14.88
C GLY A 111 8.88 5.21 14.34
N TRP A 112 8.30 6.26 13.73
CA TRP A 112 6.91 6.24 13.28
C TRP A 112 6.74 5.57 11.90
N ILE A 113 5.81 4.61 11.84
CA ILE A 113 5.33 3.97 10.61
C ILE A 113 3.87 4.34 10.44
N TYR A 114 3.45 4.55 9.20
CA TYR A 114 2.11 4.97 8.83
C TYR A 114 1.50 3.91 7.93
N ILE A 115 0.25 3.56 8.18
CA ILE A 115 -0.55 2.75 7.28
C ILE A 115 -1.83 3.48 6.93
N THR A 116 -2.32 3.23 5.71
CA THR A 116 -3.74 3.42 5.41
C THR A 116 -4.47 2.10 5.47
N TYR A 117 -5.72 2.17 5.92
CA TYR A 117 -6.60 1.00 5.96
C TYR A 117 -8.06 1.42 5.89
N SER A 118 -8.92 0.51 5.45
CA SER A 118 -10.36 0.64 5.62
C SER A 118 -10.71 0.34 7.08
N LYS A 119 -10.83 1.38 7.90
CA LYS A 119 -11.22 1.27 9.30
C LYS A 119 -12.67 0.80 9.42
N PRO A 120 -12.97 -0.32 10.10
CA PRO A 120 -14.34 -0.70 10.42
C PRO A 120 -15.00 0.34 11.30
N MET A 121 -16.19 0.78 10.90
CA MET A 121 -17.01 1.75 11.65
C MET A 121 -18.48 1.33 11.57
N THR A 122 -19.30 1.87 12.47
CA THR A 122 -20.76 1.69 12.35
C THR A 122 -21.22 2.23 11.00
N GLY A 123 -21.93 1.40 10.22
CA GLY A 123 -22.37 1.74 8.87
C GLY A 123 -21.40 1.39 7.74
N GLY A 124 -20.23 0.78 8.03
CA GLY A 124 -19.33 0.22 7.01
C GLY A 124 -17.85 0.44 7.30
N GLY A 125 -17.13 1.05 6.35
CA GLY A 125 -15.71 1.35 6.46
C GLY A 125 -15.35 2.77 6.04
N ALA A 126 -14.23 3.28 6.56
CA ALA A 126 -13.65 4.58 6.21
C ALA A 126 -12.16 4.43 5.91
N THR A 127 -11.65 5.14 4.89
CA THR A 127 -10.19 5.28 4.72
C THR A 127 -9.64 6.02 5.95
N ALA A 128 -8.67 5.43 6.62
CA ALA A 128 -8.02 6.00 7.80
C ALA A 128 -6.51 5.93 7.65
N VAL A 129 -5.81 6.89 8.27
CA VAL A 129 -4.36 6.86 8.46
C VAL A 129 -4.08 6.59 9.93
N MET A 130 -3.38 5.50 10.21
CA MET A 130 -2.88 5.17 11.54
C MET A 130 -1.36 5.24 11.54
N ARG A 131 -0.78 5.86 12.57
CA ARG A 131 0.65 5.75 12.86
C ARG A 131 0.90 4.82 14.04
N PHE A 132 2.06 4.18 14.04
CA PHE A 132 2.50 3.27 15.10
C PHE A 132 4.03 3.14 15.14
N LYS A 133 4.53 2.53 16.21
CA LYS A 133 5.95 2.15 16.35
C LYS A 133 6.09 0.64 16.46
N LEU A 134 7.32 0.15 16.28
CA LEU A 134 7.64 -1.26 16.44
C LEU A 134 8.49 -1.52 17.69
N ARG A 135 8.13 -2.55 18.44
CA ARG A 135 9.02 -3.25 19.38
C ARG A 135 9.24 -4.67 18.88
N GLY A 136 10.34 -4.90 18.18
CA GLY A 136 10.52 -6.12 17.38
C GLY A 136 9.50 -6.16 16.24
N ASN A 137 8.62 -7.16 16.26
CA ASN A 137 7.49 -7.28 15.31
C ASN A 137 6.14 -6.89 15.93
N ALA A 138 6.11 -6.40 17.18
CA ALA A 138 4.88 -5.94 17.80
C ALA A 138 4.59 -4.47 17.45
N VAL A 139 3.40 -4.22 16.92
CA VAL A 139 2.84 -2.88 16.71
C VAL A 139 2.51 -2.26 18.08
N THR A 140 3.04 -1.07 18.33
CA THR A 140 2.94 -0.31 19.58
C THR A 140 2.59 1.16 19.29
N ASP A 141 2.17 1.93 20.31
CA ASP A 141 1.91 3.37 20.20
C ASP A 141 0.93 3.76 19.08
N LYS A 142 -0.13 2.98 18.90
CA LYS A 142 -1.09 3.16 17.81
C LYS A 142 -1.90 4.45 17.97
N GLN A 143 -1.98 5.24 16.90
CA GLN A 143 -2.82 6.43 16.84
C GLN A 143 -3.40 6.62 15.44
N ASP A 144 -4.73 6.72 15.36
CA ASP A 144 -5.38 7.23 14.15
C ASP A 144 -5.22 8.74 14.10
N ILE A 145 -4.61 9.23 13.03
CA ILE A 145 -4.36 10.66 12.80
C ILE A 145 -5.30 11.27 11.76
N PHE A 146 -5.95 10.41 10.98
CA PHE A 146 -6.99 10.80 10.03
C PHE A 146 -7.99 9.65 9.86
N VAL A 147 -9.29 9.97 9.82
CA VAL A 147 -10.37 9.03 9.52
C VAL A 147 -11.38 9.77 8.66
N ALA A 148 -11.53 9.34 7.40
CA ALA A 148 -12.45 9.94 6.45
C ALA A 148 -13.90 9.81 6.93
N LYS A 149 -14.70 10.87 6.74
CA LYS A 149 -16.10 10.95 7.12
C LYS A 149 -16.99 11.34 5.93
N PRO A 150 -18.24 10.84 5.89
CA PRO A 150 -18.79 9.81 6.78
C PRO A 150 -18.24 8.41 6.46
N ALA A 151 -18.40 7.45 7.38
CA ALA A 151 -18.20 6.03 7.08
C ALA A 151 -19.30 5.52 6.13
N LEU A 152 -18.97 4.58 5.25
CA LEU A 152 -19.88 4.08 4.21
C LEU A 152 -19.76 2.56 4.05
N SER A 153 -20.87 1.90 3.73
CA SER A 153 -20.92 0.45 3.48
C SER A 153 -20.34 0.04 2.13
N ALA A 154 -20.17 0.99 1.20
CA ALA A 154 -19.67 0.72 -0.15
C ALA A 154 -18.25 0.10 -0.14
N GLY A 155 -18.08 -1.09 -0.71
CA GLY A 155 -16.79 -1.78 -0.81
C GLY A 155 -15.89 -1.29 -1.96
N ILE A 156 -16.04 -0.05 -2.44
CA ILE A 156 -15.30 0.47 -3.61
C ILE A 156 -14.69 1.83 -3.33
N HIS A 157 -13.64 2.16 -4.09
CA HIS A 157 -13.03 3.48 -4.24
C HIS A 157 -12.49 4.09 -2.94
N PHE A 158 -11.60 3.37 -2.25
CA PHE A 158 -10.99 3.86 -1.01
C PHE A 158 -9.84 4.86 -1.23
N GLY A 159 -9.24 4.92 -2.42
CA GLY A 159 -7.96 5.60 -2.64
C GLY A 159 -6.86 4.93 -1.80
N SER A 160 -6.33 5.65 -0.81
CA SER A 160 -5.45 5.19 0.29
C SER A 160 -3.95 5.43 0.11
N ARG A 161 -3.47 6.11 -0.92
CA ARG A 161 -2.02 6.35 -1.06
C ARG A 161 -1.54 7.44 -0.10
N ILE A 162 -0.42 7.23 0.58
CA ILE A 162 0.30 8.20 1.41
C ILE A 162 1.51 8.71 0.62
N VAL A 163 1.74 10.03 0.65
CA VAL A 163 3.03 10.61 0.24
C VAL A 163 3.48 11.70 1.21
N TRP A 164 4.78 11.84 1.36
CA TRP A 164 5.41 12.92 2.14
C TRP A 164 6.00 13.95 1.20
N ASP A 165 5.87 15.23 1.53
CA ASP A 165 6.65 16.28 0.87
C ASP A 165 7.94 16.60 1.64
N LYS A 166 8.79 17.46 1.05
CA LYS A 166 10.05 17.90 1.70
C LYS A 166 9.83 18.76 2.95
N ALA A 167 8.63 19.32 3.14
CA ALA A 167 8.28 20.13 4.30
C ALA A 167 7.78 19.30 5.48
N GLY A 168 7.60 17.98 5.30
CA GLY A 168 7.15 17.05 6.32
C GLY A 168 5.62 16.96 6.45
N PHE A 169 4.87 17.44 5.45
CA PHE A 169 3.43 17.22 5.39
C PHE A 169 3.11 15.84 4.82
N LEU A 170 2.08 15.22 5.38
CA LEU A 170 1.50 13.98 4.89
C LEU A 170 0.33 14.33 3.97
N TYR A 171 0.35 13.75 2.77
CA TYR A 171 -0.78 13.74 1.85
C TYR A 171 -1.39 12.35 1.76
N VAL A 172 -2.72 12.27 1.76
CA VAL A 172 -3.45 11.00 1.62
C VAL A 172 -4.59 11.11 0.61
N SER A 173 -4.69 10.15 -0.31
CA SER A 173 -5.85 10.05 -1.20
C SER A 173 -7.03 9.34 -0.55
N VAL A 174 -8.23 9.87 -0.78
CA VAL A 174 -9.50 9.25 -0.39
C VAL A 174 -10.42 9.24 -1.61
N GLY A 175 -10.75 8.05 -2.11
CA GLY A 175 -11.65 7.90 -3.24
C GLY A 175 -13.10 8.24 -2.89
N GLU A 176 -13.97 8.29 -3.90
CA GLU A 176 -15.32 8.86 -3.78
C GLU A 176 -16.39 7.91 -3.24
N ARG A 177 -16.08 6.62 -3.09
CA ARG A 177 -16.97 5.61 -2.45
C ARG A 177 -18.38 5.49 -3.07
N GLY A 178 -18.57 5.86 -4.34
CA GLY A 178 -19.87 5.88 -5.03
C GLY A 178 -20.79 7.04 -4.60
N THR A 179 -20.26 8.11 -4.02
CA THR A 179 -21.07 9.19 -3.39
C THR A 179 -21.40 10.36 -4.29
N GLN A 180 -21.17 10.25 -5.59
CA GLN A 180 -21.51 11.30 -6.55
C GLN A 180 -22.95 11.83 -6.38
N PRO A 181 -23.18 13.16 -6.47
CA PRO A 181 -22.21 14.22 -6.77
C PRO A 181 -21.46 14.81 -5.56
N LYS A 182 -21.60 14.23 -4.35
CA LYS A 182 -21.10 14.80 -3.07
C LYS A 182 -19.58 15.01 -3.01
N VAL A 183 -18.85 14.45 -3.96
CA VAL A 183 -17.40 14.67 -4.13
C VAL A 183 -17.04 16.14 -4.36
N GLN A 184 -18.00 16.95 -4.80
CA GLN A 184 -17.86 18.39 -5.00
C GLN A 184 -18.16 19.21 -3.73
N GLU A 185 -18.74 18.58 -2.71
CA GLU A 185 -19.00 19.21 -1.42
C GLU A 185 -17.74 19.13 -0.53
N LEU A 186 -17.54 20.17 0.28
CA LEU A 186 -16.40 20.29 1.19
C LEU A 186 -16.69 19.74 2.60
N ASN A 187 -17.95 19.43 2.91
CA ASN A 187 -18.40 18.91 4.21
C ASN A 187 -18.15 17.40 4.41
N ASN A 188 -17.40 16.77 3.50
CA ASN A 188 -17.06 15.35 3.53
C ASN A 188 -15.65 15.11 2.96
N ASP A 189 -15.10 13.94 3.25
CA ASP A 189 -13.72 13.57 2.91
C ASP A 189 -13.61 12.73 1.63
N HIS A 190 -14.71 12.44 0.93
CA HIS A 190 -14.70 11.51 -0.21
C HIS A 190 -14.37 12.21 -1.52
N GLY A 191 -13.55 11.56 -2.35
CA GLY A 191 -13.12 12.10 -3.64
C GLY A 191 -12.16 13.29 -3.50
N LYS A 192 -11.23 13.18 -2.54
CA LYS A 192 -10.32 14.25 -2.13
C LYS A 192 -8.89 13.73 -1.99
N ILE A 193 -7.93 14.65 -2.06
CA ILE A 193 -6.62 14.46 -1.45
C ILE A 193 -6.56 15.39 -0.25
N HIS A 194 -6.11 14.86 0.88
CA HIS A 194 -5.98 15.59 2.14
C HIS A 194 -4.52 15.87 2.44
N ARG A 195 -4.24 17.00 3.11
CA ARG A 195 -2.92 17.37 3.65
C ARG A 195 -3.02 17.61 5.16
N ILE A 196 -2.20 16.91 5.92
CA ILE A 196 -2.12 16.98 7.39
C ILE A 196 -0.66 16.99 7.86
N TYR A 197 -0.42 17.36 9.12
CA TYR A 197 0.85 17.07 9.79
C TYR A 197 0.98 15.57 10.08
N ASP A 198 2.20 15.11 10.36
CA ASP A 198 2.53 13.73 10.75
C ASP A 198 1.79 13.23 12.01
N ASP A 199 1.22 14.13 12.81
CA ASP A 199 0.41 13.82 13.99
C ASP A 199 -1.10 14.05 13.82
N GLY A 200 -1.54 14.41 12.62
CA GLY A 200 -2.94 14.64 12.29
C GLY A 200 -3.44 16.06 12.55
N ARG A 201 -2.59 16.97 13.07
CA ARG A 201 -2.94 18.40 13.09
C ARG A 201 -3.18 18.91 11.67
N ILE A 202 -3.97 19.97 11.57
CA ILE A 202 -4.30 20.61 10.29
C ILE A 202 -3.35 21.78 10.02
N PRO A 203 -2.67 21.83 8.85
CA PRO A 203 -1.91 23.01 8.43
C PRO A 203 -2.82 24.24 8.28
N ALA A 204 -2.41 25.35 8.90
CA ALA A 204 -3.19 26.59 8.91
C ALA A 204 -3.28 27.26 7.53
N ASP A 205 -2.45 26.85 6.57
CA ASP A 205 -2.47 27.32 5.20
C ASP A 205 -3.21 26.36 4.25
N ASN A 206 -3.93 25.34 4.75
CA ASN A 206 -4.80 24.52 3.90
C ASN A 206 -5.87 25.39 3.20
N PRO A 207 -6.22 25.09 1.92
CA PRO A 207 -7.02 25.98 1.08
C PRO A 207 -8.42 26.27 1.63
N PHE A 208 -9.02 25.32 2.36
CA PHE A 208 -10.41 25.41 2.84
C PHE A 208 -10.52 25.55 4.37
N VAL A 209 -9.42 25.89 5.08
CA VAL A 209 -9.38 25.89 6.56
C VAL A 209 -10.33 26.90 7.23
N ASN A 210 -10.61 27.99 6.51
CA ASN A 210 -11.47 29.10 6.95
C ASN A 210 -12.91 28.99 6.41
N GLU A 211 -13.20 27.98 5.60
CA GLU A 211 -14.54 27.79 5.05
C GLU A 211 -15.44 27.09 6.07
N ALA A 212 -16.58 27.71 6.36
CA ALA A 212 -17.52 27.19 7.34
C ALA A 212 -18.06 25.82 6.91
N GLY A 213 -17.91 24.82 7.77
CA GLY A 213 -18.39 23.45 7.52
C GLY A 213 -17.49 22.61 6.61
N ALA A 214 -16.39 23.15 6.08
CA ALA A 214 -15.44 22.38 5.28
C ALA A 214 -14.61 21.42 6.15
N SER A 215 -14.28 20.26 5.60
CA SER A 215 -13.22 19.40 6.13
C SER A 215 -11.89 20.10 5.90
N LYS A 216 -11.27 20.51 7.00
CA LYS A 216 -10.12 21.41 6.97
C LYS A 216 -8.83 20.77 6.45
N SER A 217 -8.80 19.44 6.34
CA SER A 217 -7.67 18.70 5.77
C SER A 217 -7.68 18.68 4.24
N ILE A 218 -8.78 19.06 3.57
CA ILE A 218 -8.86 19.01 2.11
C ILE A 218 -7.76 19.86 1.48
N TRP A 219 -6.98 19.23 0.60
CA TRP A 219 -5.99 19.89 -0.26
C TRP A 219 -6.53 20.10 -1.67
N THR A 220 -7.17 19.07 -2.23
CA THR A 220 -7.84 19.09 -3.54
C THR A 220 -9.12 18.27 -3.50
N LEU A 221 -10.03 18.55 -4.43
CA LEU A 221 -11.33 17.85 -4.55
C LEU A 221 -11.64 17.45 -6.00
N GLY A 222 -12.75 16.73 -6.18
CA GLY A 222 -13.21 16.31 -7.50
C GLY A 222 -12.42 15.13 -8.07
N HIS A 223 -11.97 14.23 -7.18
CA HIS A 223 -11.33 12.96 -7.55
C HIS A 223 -12.36 11.83 -7.54
N ARG A 224 -12.18 10.84 -8.41
CA ARG A 224 -12.91 9.57 -8.40
C ARG A 224 -12.21 8.56 -7.49
N ASN A 225 -11.07 8.04 -7.87
CA ASN A 225 -10.42 6.98 -7.10
C ASN A 225 -8.88 6.97 -7.26
N PRO A 226 -8.16 7.89 -6.60
CA PRO A 226 -6.71 8.01 -6.76
C PRO A 226 -5.96 6.86 -6.11
N GLN A 227 -5.27 6.07 -6.94
CA GLN A 227 -4.58 4.83 -6.54
C GLN A 227 -3.08 5.04 -6.33
N GLY A 228 -2.42 5.74 -7.25
CA GLY A 228 -1.00 6.03 -7.20
C GLY A 228 -0.77 7.51 -6.92
N MET A 229 0.24 7.80 -6.12
CA MET A 229 0.73 9.15 -5.87
C MET A 229 2.23 9.10 -5.64
N VAL A 230 2.94 10.12 -6.11
CA VAL A 230 4.38 10.25 -5.87
C VAL A 230 4.74 11.73 -5.70
N TYR A 231 5.67 12.00 -4.79
CA TYR A 231 6.28 13.32 -4.64
C TYR A 231 7.56 13.39 -5.48
N ASP A 232 7.58 14.31 -6.44
CA ASP A 232 8.76 14.69 -7.21
C ASP A 232 9.52 15.77 -6.44
N ALA A 233 10.53 15.34 -5.68
CA ALA A 233 11.33 16.23 -4.84
C ALA A 233 12.16 17.25 -5.63
N THR A 234 12.47 16.97 -6.90
CA THR A 234 13.26 17.87 -7.76
C THR A 234 12.43 19.08 -8.17
N ALA A 235 11.17 18.84 -8.55
CA ALA A 235 10.24 19.89 -8.99
C ALA A 235 9.27 20.36 -7.89
N ASP A 236 9.36 19.81 -6.68
CA ASP A 236 8.51 20.12 -5.52
C ASP A 236 7.01 20.00 -5.82
N ARG A 237 6.60 18.86 -6.36
CA ARG A 237 5.23 18.63 -6.82
C ARG A 237 4.77 17.19 -6.58
N ILE A 238 3.46 17.01 -6.50
CA ILE A 238 2.85 15.68 -6.36
C ILE A 238 2.13 15.34 -7.66
N TRP A 239 2.39 14.12 -8.16
CA TRP A 239 1.60 13.51 -9.22
C TRP A 239 0.68 12.46 -8.62
N ALA A 240 -0.53 12.33 -9.16
CA ALA A 240 -1.46 11.26 -8.82
C ALA A 240 -2.00 10.59 -10.09
N VAL A 241 -2.28 9.30 -9.99
CA VAL A 241 -3.06 8.58 -10.99
C VAL A 241 -4.35 8.06 -10.38
N GLU A 242 -5.43 8.11 -11.15
CA GLU A 242 -6.73 7.67 -10.69
C GLU A 242 -7.53 6.93 -11.75
N HIS A 243 -8.39 6.00 -11.30
CA HIS A 243 -9.24 5.24 -12.20
C HIS A 243 -10.50 6.01 -12.56
N GLY A 244 -10.80 6.06 -13.85
CA GLY A 244 -12.05 6.54 -14.43
C GLY A 244 -13.20 5.53 -14.38
N PRO A 245 -14.39 5.88 -14.92
CA PRO A 245 -15.52 4.95 -15.02
C PRO A 245 -15.29 3.81 -16.04
N LYS A 246 -15.40 4.07 -17.35
CA LYS A 246 -15.19 3.09 -18.43
C LYS A 246 -14.25 3.72 -19.47
N GLY A 247 -12.94 3.63 -19.22
CA GLY A 247 -12.01 4.71 -19.61
C GLY A 247 -12.11 5.85 -18.60
N GLY A 248 -11.36 6.95 -18.74
CA GLY A 248 -11.33 7.97 -17.69
C GLY A 248 -10.06 8.00 -16.84
N ASP A 249 -9.03 7.22 -17.18
CA ASP A 249 -7.88 7.08 -16.29
C ASP A 249 -6.94 8.27 -16.46
N GLU A 250 -6.66 8.97 -15.36
CA GLU A 250 -6.01 10.27 -15.38
C GLU A 250 -4.63 10.24 -14.72
N LEU A 251 -3.72 11.07 -15.25
CA LEU A 251 -2.51 11.51 -14.57
C LEU A 251 -2.67 12.99 -14.22
N ASN A 252 -2.69 13.29 -12.93
CA ASN A 252 -3.03 14.60 -12.39
C ASN A 252 -1.83 15.22 -11.66
N LEU A 253 -1.48 16.45 -12.02
CA LEU A 253 -0.57 17.28 -11.22
C LEU A 253 -1.37 17.87 -10.06
N ILE A 254 -1.04 17.50 -8.82
CA ILE A 254 -1.81 17.86 -7.62
C ILE A 254 -1.42 19.25 -7.11
N GLU A 255 -2.36 20.19 -7.17
CA GLU A 255 -2.14 21.61 -6.88
C GLU A 255 -3.15 22.15 -5.87
N LYS A 256 -2.67 22.99 -4.95
CA LYS A 256 -3.45 23.55 -3.84
C LYS A 256 -4.82 24.08 -4.25
N GLY A 257 -5.87 23.57 -3.63
CA GLY A 257 -7.24 24.05 -3.79
C GLY A 257 -7.91 23.72 -5.11
N LYS A 258 -7.23 23.02 -6.04
CA LYS A 258 -7.79 22.69 -7.34
C LYS A 258 -8.87 21.61 -7.25
N ASN A 259 -9.83 21.73 -8.16
CA ASN A 259 -10.92 20.80 -8.38
C ASN A 259 -10.66 20.04 -9.68
N TYR A 260 -10.58 18.71 -9.60
CA TYR A 260 -10.24 17.82 -10.71
C TYR A 260 -11.47 17.35 -11.50
N GLY A 261 -12.65 17.88 -11.16
CA GLY A 261 -13.80 17.88 -12.05
C GLY A 261 -14.78 16.72 -11.84
N TRP A 262 -14.37 15.57 -11.30
CA TRP A 262 -15.26 14.43 -11.11
C TRP A 262 -16.49 14.80 -10.25
N PRO A 263 -17.73 14.37 -10.58
CA PRO A 263 -18.14 13.63 -11.78
C PRO A 263 -18.57 14.53 -12.94
N LYS A 264 -18.44 15.86 -12.83
CA LYS A 264 -18.89 16.80 -13.86
C LYS A 264 -18.04 16.68 -15.12
N THR A 265 -16.74 16.47 -14.98
CA THR A 265 -15.80 16.22 -16.06
C THR A 265 -14.83 15.12 -15.67
N SER A 266 -14.33 14.41 -16.69
CA SER A 266 -13.15 13.55 -16.64
C SER A 266 -12.33 13.82 -17.90
N HIS A 267 -11.01 13.82 -17.79
CA HIS A 267 -10.05 14.24 -18.80
C HIS A 267 -9.15 13.10 -19.31
N GLY A 268 -9.34 11.87 -18.80
CA GLY A 268 -8.64 10.63 -19.23
C GLY A 268 -9.60 9.54 -19.66
#